data_AF-Q19PX7-F1
#
_entry.id   AF-Q19PX7-F1
#
_cell.length_a   1.000
_cell.length_b   1.000
_cell.length_c   1.000
_cell.angle_alpha   90.00
_cell.angle_beta   90.00
_cell.angle_gamma   90.00
#
_symmetry.space_group_name_H-M   'P 1'
#
loop_
_entity.id
_entity.type
_entity.pdbx_description
1 polymer ?
#
loop_
_entity_poly.entity_id
_entity_poly.type
_entity_poly.pdbx_seq_one_letter_code
_entity_poly.pdbx_strand_id
1 'polypeptide(L)'
;NCNGSQFEDRKVYPELRSDLKRSWPDVKNGNDTNFWAGEWNKHGTCSEDTLNQMQYFERSHDMWISYNITKMLKSSQIVPNARQTWSYSDIVSPIKTATGRTPLLRCKPHPKSQTKSRPKSQAKSQPKARP
;
A
#
# COMPACT_ATOMS: atom_id res chain seq x y z
N ASN A 1 -19.59 -3.23 -6.57
CA ASN A 1 -20.23 -3.66 -5.31
C ASN A 1 -21.15 -4.80 -5.66
N CYS A 2 -20.92 -5.97 -5.04
CA CYS A 2 -21.83 -7.09 -5.16
C CYS A 2 -22.98 -6.94 -4.17
N ASN A 3 -24.11 -7.59 -4.45
CA ASN A 3 -25.19 -7.67 -3.48
C ASN A 3 -24.79 -8.67 -2.39
N GLY A 4 -25.08 -8.38 -1.12
CA GLY A 4 -24.69 -9.22 0.01
C GLY A 4 -25.07 -8.60 1.35
N SER A 5 -24.84 -9.33 2.44
CA SER A 5 -25.14 -8.85 3.78
C SER A 5 -24.27 -7.64 4.14
N GLN A 6 -24.88 -6.67 4.81
CA GLN A 6 -24.13 -5.53 5.33
C GLN A 6 -23.24 -5.98 6.49
N PHE A 7 -22.15 -5.24 6.69
CA PHE A 7 -21.22 -5.50 7.78
C PHE A 7 -21.94 -5.49 9.13
N GLU A 8 -21.73 -6.55 9.90
CA GLU A 8 -22.19 -6.66 11.28
C GLU A 8 -20.99 -6.78 12.22
N ASP A 9 -20.76 -5.75 13.04
CA ASP A 9 -19.62 -5.69 13.97
C ASP A 9 -19.54 -6.96 14.86
N ARG A 10 -20.68 -7.45 15.36
CA ARG A 10 -20.78 -8.67 16.19
C ARG A 10 -20.24 -9.95 15.53
N LYS A 11 -20.15 -10.02 14.20
CA LYS A 11 -19.60 -11.18 13.47
C LYS A 11 -18.07 -11.20 13.46
N VAL A 12 -17.42 -10.13 13.91
CA VAL A 12 -15.98 -10.06 14.13
C VAL A 12 -15.74 -10.14 15.63
N TYR A 13 -15.34 -11.30 16.14
CA TYR A 13 -15.20 -11.54 17.58
C TYR A 13 -14.00 -10.77 18.18
N PRO A 14 -13.98 -10.54 19.52
CA PRO A 14 -13.01 -9.64 20.16
C PRO A 14 -11.53 -9.95 19.87
N GLU A 15 -11.16 -11.22 19.83
CA GLU A 15 -9.79 -11.67 19.54
C GLU A 15 -9.41 -11.34 18.09
N LEU A 16 -10.27 -11.66 17.12
CA LEU A 16 -10.06 -11.29 15.72
C LEU A 16 -9.96 -9.77 15.53
N ARG A 17 -10.74 -8.96 16.26
CA ARG A 17 -10.58 -7.50 16.22
C ARG A 17 -9.20 -7.07 16.68
N SER A 18 -8.66 -7.71 17.71
CA SER A 18 -7.33 -7.39 18.24
C SER A 18 -6.24 -7.74 17.22
N ASP A 19 -6.41 -8.85 16.50
CA ASP A 19 -5.54 -9.25 15.40
C ASP A 19 -5.66 -8.34 14.16
N LEU A 20 -6.87 -7.92 13.81
CA LEU A 20 -7.13 -6.97 12.72
C LEU A 20 -6.59 -5.59 13.02
N LYS A 21 -6.62 -5.11 14.28
CA LYS A 21 -5.97 -3.83 14.66
C LYS A 21 -4.49 -3.79 14.32
N ARG A 22 -3.82 -4.95 14.33
CA ARG A 22 -2.40 -5.07 13.98
C ARG A 22 -2.20 -5.31 12.48
N SER A 23 -3.00 -6.20 11.89
CA SER A 23 -2.81 -6.65 10.51
C SER A 23 -3.50 -5.77 9.47
N TRP A 24 -4.57 -5.09 9.85
CA TRP A 24 -5.42 -4.31 8.95
C TRP A 24 -6.03 -3.03 9.59
N PRO A 25 -5.20 -2.12 10.13
CA PRO A 25 -5.69 -0.86 10.72
C PRO A 25 -6.13 0.17 9.66
N ASP A 26 -6.98 1.12 10.07
CA ASP A 26 -7.23 2.36 9.33
C ASP A 26 -6.06 3.33 9.52
N VAL A 27 -5.14 3.31 8.55
CA VAL A 27 -3.96 4.18 8.53
C VAL A 27 -4.26 5.63 8.14
N LYS A 28 -5.50 6.00 7.82
CA LYS A 28 -5.87 7.35 7.39
C LYS A 28 -6.63 8.13 8.46
N ASN A 29 -7.72 7.55 8.98
CA ASN A 29 -8.62 8.25 9.91
C ASN A 29 -8.61 7.64 11.32
N GLY A 30 -7.97 6.49 11.51
CA GLY A 30 -7.87 5.82 12.80
C GLY A 30 -9.19 5.19 13.28
N ASN A 31 -10.15 4.94 12.39
CA ASN A 31 -11.38 4.24 12.73
C ASN A 31 -11.43 2.87 12.03
N ASP A 32 -10.86 1.87 12.69
CA ASP A 32 -10.70 0.52 12.15
C ASP A 32 -12.06 -0.12 11.80
N THR A 33 -13.06 -0.03 12.67
CA THR A 33 -14.38 -0.64 12.43
C THR A 33 -15.07 -0.05 11.21
N ASN A 34 -15.06 1.27 11.04
CA ASN A 34 -15.64 1.90 9.85
C ASN A 34 -14.89 1.49 8.57
N PHE A 35 -13.57 1.35 8.66
CA PHE A 35 -12.76 0.88 7.54
C PHE A 35 -13.08 -0.58 7.18
N TRP A 36 -13.13 -1.49 8.16
CA TRP A 36 -13.52 -2.89 7.95
C TRP A 36 -14.94 -3.02 7.37
N ALA A 37 -15.88 -2.20 7.85
CA ALA A 37 -17.23 -2.15 7.31
C ALA A 37 -17.24 -1.75 5.83
N GLY A 38 -16.45 -0.74 5.47
CA GLY A 38 -16.28 -0.31 4.07
C GLY A 38 -15.68 -1.41 3.18
N GLU A 39 -14.63 -2.08 3.65
CA GLU A 39 -13.98 -3.17 2.92
C GLU A 39 -14.90 -4.38 2.76
N TRP A 40 -15.64 -4.78 3.79
CA TRP A 40 -16.63 -5.86 3.68
C TRP A 40 -17.75 -5.49 2.69
N ASN A 41 -18.42 -4.35 2.89
CA ASN A 41 -19.57 -3.94 2.07
C ASN A 41 -19.19 -3.76 0.59
N LYS A 42 -17.95 -3.32 0.31
CA LYS A 42 -17.48 -3.06 -1.05
C LYS A 42 -16.85 -4.29 -1.73
N HIS A 43 -16.10 -5.09 -0.98
CA HIS A 43 -15.27 -6.18 -1.51
C HIS A 43 -15.65 -7.55 -0.93
N GLY A 44 -15.83 -7.66 0.38
CA GLY A 44 -16.13 -8.93 1.04
C GLY A 44 -17.44 -9.59 0.59
N THR A 45 -18.49 -8.79 0.37
CA THR A 45 -19.79 -9.28 -0.15
C THR A 45 -19.68 -10.01 -1.48
N CYS A 46 -18.66 -9.72 -2.31
CA CYS A 46 -18.44 -10.44 -3.56
C CYS A 46 -17.92 -11.88 -3.38
N SER A 47 -17.53 -12.27 -2.16
CA SER A 47 -17.09 -13.62 -1.81
C SER A 47 -18.01 -14.33 -0.81
N GLU A 48 -19.13 -13.70 -0.45
CA GLU A 48 -19.99 -14.15 0.65
C GLU A 48 -20.55 -15.56 0.46
N ASP A 49 -20.76 -15.99 -0.79
CA ASP A 49 -21.20 -17.36 -1.14
C ASP A 49 -20.21 -18.45 -0.68
N THR A 50 -18.95 -18.07 -0.40
CA THR A 50 -17.88 -18.99 0.01
C THR A 50 -17.24 -18.65 1.35
N LEU A 51 -17.16 -17.36 1.67
CA LEU A 51 -16.56 -16.84 2.90
C LEU A 51 -17.57 -15.89 3.54
N ASN A 52 -18.19 -16.32 4.63
CA ASN A 52 -19.00 -15.39 5.43
C ASN A 52 -18.09 -14.27 6.01
N GLN A 53 -18.70 -13.22 6.56
CA GLN A 53 -17.95 -12.06 7.06
C GLN A 53 -16.81 -12.42 8.03
N MET A 54 -17.04 -13.35 8.95
CA MET A 54 -16.00 -13.79 9.90
C MET A 54 -14.83 -14.44 9.15
N GLN A 55 -15.13 -15.40 8.27
CA GLN A 55 -14.13 -16.13 7.50
C GLN A 55 -13.34 -15.23 6.55
N TYR A 56 -13.98 -14.20 5.98
CA TYR A 56 -13.31 -13.21 5.14
C TYR A 56 -12.21 -12.48 5.92
N PHE A 57 -12.49 -12.05 7.14
CA PHE A 57 -11.53 -11.35 7.98
C PHE A 57 -10.45 -12.29 8.54
N GLU A 58 -10.81 -13.51 8.98
CA GLU A 58 -9.84 -14.52 9.40
C GLU A 58 -8.86 -14.85 8.26
N ARG A 59 -9.39 -15.11 7.06
CA ARG A 59 -8.57 -15.42 5.89
C ARG A 59 -7.61 -14.28 5.56
N SER A 60 -8.08 -13.04 5.68
CA SER A 60 -7.27 -11.86 5.44
C SER A 60 -6.14 -11.72 6.47
N HIS A 61 -6.42 -11.99 7.74
CA HIS A 61 -5.43 -12.02 8.80
C HIS A 61 -4.38 -13.14 8.58
N ASP A 62 -4.82 -14.34 8.24
CA ASP A 62 -3.93 -15.48 7.94
C ASP A 62 -3.00 -15.18 6.77
N MET A 63 -3.51 -14.50 5.74
CA MET A 63 -2.70 -14.05 4.61
C MET A 63 -1.63 -13.04 5.04
N TRP A 64 -1.98 -12.10 5.93
CA TRP A 64 -1.02 -11.13 6.47
C TRP A 64 0.11 -11.80 7.28
N ILE A 65 -0.22 -12.80 8.09
CA ILE A 65 0.79 -13.58 8.84
C ILE A 65 1.68 -14.37 7.87
N SER A 66 1.07 -15.09 6.94
CA SER A 66 1.76 -16.01 6.04
C SER A 66 2.74 -15.29 5.10
N TYR A 67 2.38 -14.08 4.67
CA TYR A 67 3.16 -13.29 3.71
C TYR A 67 3.70 -12.01 4.36
N ASN A 68 4.55 -12.16 5.36
CA ASN A 68 5.21 -11.03 6.03
C ASN A 68 6.25 -10.35 5.11
N ILE A 69 5.77 -9.43 4.27
CA ILE A 69 6.58 -8.67 3.30
C ILE A 69 7.72 -7.93 3.99
N THR A 70 7.49 -7.35 5.16
CA THR A 70 8.51 -6.64 5.93
C THR A 70 9.69 -7.54 6.25
N LYS A 71 9.43 -8.78 6.69
CA LYS A 71 10.48 -9.76 6.97
C LYS A 71 11.23 -10.16 5.70
N MET A 72 10.52 -10.40 4.60
CA MET A 72 11.10 -10.78 3.31
C MET A 72 12.04 -9.70 2.76
N LEU A 73 11.62 -8.44 2.80
CA LEU A 73 12.46 -7.31 2.36
C LEU A 73 13.65 -7.10 3.29
N LYS A 74 13.43 -7.18 4.61
CA LYS A 74 14.50 -7.03 5.60
C LYS A 74 15.58 -8.10 5.47
N SER A 75 15.24 -9.35 5.13
CA SER A 75 16.24 -10.40 4.87
C SER A 75 17.13 -10.11 3.66
N SER A 76 16.70 -9.22 2.77
CA SER A 76 17.48 -8.72 1.64
C SER A 76 18.04 -7.32 1.88
N GLN A 77 18.14 -6.89 3.14
CA GLN A 77 18.66 -5.58 3.57
C GLN A 77 17.86 -4.38 3.02
N ILE A 78 16.60 -4.61 2.62
CA ILE A 78 15.68 -3.57 2.19
C ILE A 78 14.82 -3.17 3.38
N VAL A 79 15.02 -1.95 3.86
CA VAL A 79 14.29 -1.37 4.99
C VAL A 79 13.76 0.02 4.61
N PRO A 80 12.59 0.46 5.12
CA PRO A 80 12.07 1.79 4.81
C PRO A 80 13.09 2.90 5.09
N ASN A 81 13.29 3.79 4.12
CA ASN A 81 14.25 4.90 4.20
C ASN A 81 13.71 6.10 3.40
N ALA A 82 13.92 7.30 3.91
CA ALA A 82 13.38 8.53 3.31
C ALA A 82 14.16 9.04 2.08
N ARG A 83 15.39 8.56 1.86
CA ARG A 83 16.30 9.04 0.79
C ARG A 83 16.76 7.93 -0.14
N GLN A 84 16.98 6.74 0.40
CA GLN A 84 17.40 5.59 -0.38
C GLN A 84 16.28 5.17 -1.33
N THR A 85 16.66 4.89 -2.57
CA THR A 85 15.77 4.37 -3.60
C THR A 85 16.14 2.92 -3.90
N TRP A 86 15.14 2.16 -4.35
CA TRP A 86 15.31 0.79 -4.83
C TRP A 86 14.76 0.70 -6.25
N SER A 87 15.41 -0.11 -7.08
CA SER A 87 14.85 -0.47 -8.36
C SER A 87 13.62 -1.37 -8.19
N TYR A 88 12.82 -1.50 -9.24
CA TYR A 88 11.69 -2.44 -9.25
C TYR A 88 12.14 -3.88 -8.94
N SER A 89 13.25 -4.32 -9.54
CA SER A 89 13.80 -5.66 -9.33
C SER A 89 14.28 -5.90 -7.91
N ASP A 90 14.81 -4.88 -7.23
CA ASP A 90 15.28 -5.02 -5.84
C ASP A 90 14.11 -5.38 -4.91
N ILE A 91 12.92 -4.84 -5.15
CA ILE A 91 11.73 -5.12 -4.34
C ILE A 91 11.04 -6.42 -4.77
N VAL A 92 10.86 -6.63 -6.07
CA VAL A 92 10.08 -7.77 -6.59
C VAL A 92 10.79 -9.10 -6.40
N SER A 93 12.10 -9.14 -6.61
CA SER A 93 12.88 -10.40 -6.57
C SER A 93 12.80 -11.11 -5.21
N PRO A 94 13.06 -10.48 -4.05
CA PRO A 94 12.99 -11.17 -2.77
C PRO A 94 11.58 -11.66 -2.43
N ILE A 95 10.54 -10.89 -2.77
CA ILE A 95 9.15 -11.32 -2.58
C ILE A 95 8.83 -12.52 -3.49
N LYS A 96 9.27 -12.49 -4.75
CA LYS A 96 9.08 -13.60 -5.68
C LYS A 96 9.79 -14.87 -5.22
N THR A 97 11.02 -14.75 -4.73
CA THR A 97 11.77 -15.88 -4.17
C THR A 97 11.06 -16.48 -2.96
N ALA A 98 10.53 -15.65 -2.06
CA ALA A 98 9.88 -16.12 -0.84
C ALA A 98 8.48 -16.72 -1.09
N THR A 99 7.76 -16.25 -2.11
CA THR A 99 6.35 -16.64 -2.35
C THR A 99 6.15 -17.53 -3.58
N GLY A 100 7.17 -17.69 -4.42
CA GLY A 100 7.07 -18.36 -5.72
C GLY A 100 6.21 -17.61 -6.75
N ARG A 101 5.75 -16.38 -6.44
CA ARG A 101 4.84 -15.59 -7.28
C ARG A 101 5.36 -14.17 -7.46
N THR A 102 5.15 -13.61 -8.65
CA THR A 102 5.51 -12.20 -8.92
C THR A 102 4.46 -11.27 -8.30
N PRO A 103 4.81 -10.42 -7.31
CA PRO A 103 3.87 -9.44 -6.77
C PRO A 103 3.56 -8.31 -7.76
N LEU A 104 2.38 -7.71 -7.61
CA LEU A 104 2.06 -6.43 -8.22
C LEU A 104 2.50 -5.28 -7.29
N LEU A 105 3.33 -4.37 -7.80
CA LEU A 105 3.71 -3.16 -7.07
C LEU A 105 2.85 -1.96 -7.49
N ARG A 106 2.32 -1.23 -6.50
CA ARG A 106 1.59 0.02 -6.71
C ARG A 106 2.35 1.17 -6.03
N CYS A 107 2.71 2.19 -6.81
CA CYS A 107 3.46 3.34 -6.32
C CYS A 107 2.59 4.61 -6.34
N LYS A 108 2.81 5.51 -5.39
CA LYS A 108 2.30 6.88 -5.43
C LYS A 108 3.46 7.82 -5.79
N PRO A 109 3.42 8.52 -6.92
CA PRO A 109 4.46 9.49 -7.26
C PRO A 109 4.56 10.57 -6.18
N HIS A 110 5.78 10.97 -5.84
CA HIS A 110 5.95 12.19 -5.06
C HIS A 110 5.34 13.37 -5.84
N PRO A 111 4.56 14.25 -5.16
CA PRO A 111 4.12 15.48 -5.79
C PRO A 111 5.34 16.20 -6.34
N LYS A 112 5.32 16.56 -7.63
CA LYS A 112 6.37 17.41 -8.19
C LYS A 112 6.37 18.69 -7.36
N SER A 113 7.46 18.98 -6.65
CA SER A 113 7.67 20.33 -6.18
C SER A 113 7.64 21.21 -7.43
N GLN A 114 6.92 22.33 -7.37
CA GLN A 114 7.11 23.36 -8.39
C GLN A 114 8.55 23.86 -8.20
N THR A 115 9.50 23.22 -8.89
CA THR A 115 10.79 23.83 -9.14
C THR A 115 10.50 25.10 -9.90
N LYS A 116 10.49 26.24 -9.20
CA LYS A 116 10.61 27.55 -9.81
C LYS A 116 11.77 27.43 -10.79
N SER A 117 11.46 27.49 -12.08
CA SER A 117 12.46 27.51 -13.14
C SER A 117 13.47 28.59 -12.79
N ARG A 118 14.71 28.19 -12.51
CA ARG A 118 15.83 29.12 -12.40
C ARG A 118 15.82 29.98 -13.69
N PRO A 119 15.80 31.31 -13.61
CA PRO A 119 15.80 32.14 -14.81
C PRO A 119 17.02 31.80 -15.65
N LYS A 120 16.81 31.53 -16.95
CA LYS A 120 17.91 31.42 -17.91
C LYS A 120 18.66 32.74 -17.89
N SER A 121 19.95 32.70 -17.52
CA SER A 121 20.85 33.84 -17.69
C SER A 121 20.89 34.19 -19.17
N GLN A 122 20.40 35.38 -19.52
CA GLN A 122 20.54 35.95 -20.86
C GLN A 122 22.02 36.13 -21.17
N ALA A 123 22.47 35.54 -22.29
CA ALA A 123 23.76 35.85 -22.87
C ALA A 123 23.76 37.33 -23.30
N LYS A 124 24.65 38.14 -22.72
CA LYS A 124 24.89 39.51 -23.16
C LYS A 124 25.61 39.48 -24.50
N SER A 125 24.96 39.93 -25.56
CA SER A 125 25.60 40.27 -26.83
C SER A 125 26.49 41.50 -26.67
N GLN A 126 27.77 41.39 -27.01
CA GLN A 126 28.68 42.53 -27.13
C GLN A 126 28.32 43.39 -28.36
N PRO A 127 28.42 44.72 -28.30
CA PRO A 127 28.26 45.57 -29.46
C PRO A 127 29.51 45.53 -30.36
N LYS A 128 29.27 45.41 -31.67
CA LYS A 128 30.29 45.57 -32.73
C LYS A 128 30.78 47.02 -32.74
N ALA A 129 32.08 47.23 -32.58
CA ALA A 129 32.73 48.49 -32.92
C ALA A 129 33.03 48.52 -34.43
N ARG A 130 32.63 49.61 -35.09
CA ARG A 130 33.01 49.98 -36.45
C ARG A 130 33.96 51.18 -36.37
N PRO A 131 34.89 51.33 -37.32
CA PRO A 131 34.69 52.38 -38.33
C PRO A 131 34.31 51.85 -39.71
#